data_AF-A0A1M3U0G1-F1
#
_entry.id   AF-A0A1M3U0G1-F1
#
_cell.length_a   1.000
_cell.length_b   1.000
_cell.length_c   1.000
_cell.angle_alpha   90.00
_cell.angle_beta   90.00
_cell.angle_gamma   90.00
#
_symmetry.space_group_name_H-M   'P 1'
#
loop_
_entity.id
_entity.type
_entity.pdbx_description
1 polymer ?
#
loop_
_entity_poly.entity_id
_entity_poly.type
_entity_poly.pdbx_seq_one_letter_code
_entity_poly.pdbx_strand_id
1 'polypeptide(L)'
;MSDKISLLPLELILHILSYLPFESLLAFGETSRANYESHTLCLECLRLGVFEKRIHSVISLLQAGWTTPDQMAQISGHNKQANDYTISIIQPAMSRLASDLDSKPLLKMKSLKRRCPALLEKSRTLEQMIREQNRVFAQVVNRYGRGLRKLEFMAYDLDSEGAMALASKCQNILHHLALRFEHPHIRDGPIRPSTWLNPAPGSTAWNMFLGIGRYPQYGLCGLQTLILERAGITPWQLTMLVKKNPKLSVLKLRTCRGAQPEFLNWLGGVSYEPEERDMDDNSLAPGRKLKVLWLENCHQVLAHPIEDYEHLPNEFCDFGLEWVRGLTSLRSLSFSESMNIPPEYIDRANSVLWKIPEVILPYSGQGDKAPIEVDPGLL
;
A
#
# COMPACT_ATOMS: atom_id res chain seq x y z
N MET A 1 42.92 15.34 -1.51
CA MET A 1 43.41 14.07 -0.92
C MET A 1 42.91 12.93 -1.80
N SER A 2 43.56 11.77 -1.82
CA SER A 2 43.01 10.58 -2.51
C SER A 2 41.86 10.00 -1.69
N ASP A 3 40.73 9.72 -2.33
CA ASP A 3 39.60 9.03 -1.70
C ASP A 3 39.98 7.57 -1.43
N LYS A 4 40.11 7.21 -0.16
CA LYS A 4 40.45 5.84 0.25
C LYS A 4 39.25 4.89 0.19
N ILE A 5 38.02 5.40 0.16
CA ILE A 5 36.81 4.58 0.04
C ILE A 5 36.70 4.04 -1.38
N SER A 6 37.07 4.83 -2.40
CA SER A 6 37.08 4.38 -3.81
C SER A 6 38.12 3.30 -4.14
N LEU A 7 38.96 2.89 -3.18
CA LEU A 7 39.90 1.78 -3.30
C LEU A 7 39.36 0.46 -2.71
N LEU A 8 38.18 0.48 -2.08
CA LEU A 8 37.54 -0.71 -1.53
C LEU A 8 36.72 -1.45 -2.60
N PRO A 9 36.62 -2.79 -2.53
CA PRO A 9 35.64 -3.55 -3.30
C PRO A 9 34.22 -3.02 -3.09
N LEU A 10 33.41 -3.06 -4.16
CA LEU A 10 32.04 -2.51 -4.16
C LEU A 10 31.16 -3.12 -3.07
N GLU A 11 31.37 -4.40 -2.76
CA GLU A 11 30.69 -5.14 -1.70
C GLU A 11 30.95 -4.51 -0.31
N LEU A 12 32.19 -4.09 -0.03
CA LEU A 12 32.54 -3.41 1.21
C LEU A 12 32.00 -1.97 1.23
N ILE A 13 32.02 -1.26 0.09
CA ILE A 13 31.41 0.08 0.00
C ILE A 13 29.91 -0.01 0.30
N LEU A 14 29.16 -0.90 -0.38
CA LEU A 14 27.72 -1.08 -0.16
C LEU A 14 27.41 -1.53 1.27
N HIS A 15 28.24 -2.40 1.86
CA HIS A 15 28.10 -2.80 3.26
C HIS A 15 28.28 -1.62 4.23
N ILE A 16 29.33 -0.80 4.06
CA ILE A 16 29.56 0.41 4.87
C ILE A 16 28.40 1.40 4.71
N LEU A 17 27.96 1.66 3.47
CA LEU A 17 26.84 2.57 3.18
C LEU A 17 25.54 2.10 3.86
N SER A 18 25.30 0.79 3.94
CA SER A 18 24.07 0.24 4.55
C SER A 18 23.88 0.56 6.04
N TYR A 19 24.91 1.05 6.73
CA TYR A 19 24.86 1.51 8.12
C TYR A 19 24.71 3.04 8.28
N LEU A 20 24.78 3.82 7.20
CA LEU A 20 24.70 5.28 7.26
C LEU A 20 23.23 5.75 7.30
N PRO A 21 22.91 6.83 8.04
CA PRO A 21 21.59 7.46 7.97
C PRO A 21 21.38 8.10 6.57
N PHE A 22 20.12 8.28 6.18
CA PHE A 22 19.76 8.68 4.81
C PHE A 22 20.37 10.02 4.39
N GLU A 23 20.49 10.95 5.33
CA GLU A 23 21.10 12.26 5.16
C GLU A 23 22.59 12.16 4.84
N SER A 24 23.30 11.23 5.48
CA SER A 24 24.71 10.93 5.17
C SER A 24 24.87 10.16 3.87
N LEU A 25 23.90 9.31 3.49
CA LEU A 25 23.88 8.66 2.18
C LEU A 25 23.71 9.66 1.03
N LEU A 26 22.80 10.62 1.18
CA LEU A 26 22.65 11.72 0.22
C LEU A 26 23.94 12.53 0.10
N ALA A 27 24.50 12.99 1.23
CA ALA A 27 25.73 13.78 1.24
C ALA A 27 26.92 13.01 0.65
N PHE A 28 27.06 11.71 0.92
CA PHE A 28 28.06 10.85 0.28
C PHE A 28 27.86 10.78 -1.24
N GLY A 29 26.61 10.57 -1.69
CA GLY A 29 26.24 10.53 -3.10
C GLY A 29 26.51 11.83 -3.87
N GLU A 30 26.61 12.98 -3.19
CA GLU A 30 26.96 14.26 -3.81
C GLU A 30 28.47 14.47 -3.98
N THR A 31 29.33 13.68 -3.32
CA THR A 31 30.79 13.89 -3.35
C THR A 31 31.47 13.54 -4.67
N SER A 32 30.99 12.51 -5.38
CA SER A 32 31.56 12.07 -6.67
C SER A 32 30.59 11.21 -7.45
N ARG A 33 30.81 11.05 -8.76
CA ARG A 33 29.98 10.19 -9.61
C ARG A 33 30.03 8.71 -9.19
N ALA A 34 31.20 8.18 -8.81
CA ALA A 34 31.32 6.81 -8.33
C ALA A 34 30.56 6.62 -7.01
N ASN A 35 30.65 7.61 -6.12
CA ASN A 35 29.95 7.61 -4.83
C ASN A 35 28.44 7.73 -5.02
N TYR A 36 27.96 8.52 -6.01
CA TYR A 36 26.56 8.55 -6.45
C TYR A 36 26.09 7.17 -6.95
N GLU A 37 26.83 6.56 -7.87
CA GLU A 37 26.48 5.25 -8.44
C GLU A 37 26.39 4.17 -7.34
N SER A 38 27.36 4.10 -6.41
CA SER A 38 27.29 3.22 -5.22
C SER A 38 26.10 3.53 -4.30
N HIS A 39 25.85 4.81 -4.02
CA HIS A 39 24.71 5.27 -3.21
C HIS A 39 23.35 4.85 -3.81
N THR A 40 23.19 4.88 -5.14
CA THR A 40 21.94 4.43 -5.78
C THR A 40 21.66 2.92 -5.64
N LEU A 41 22.66 2.11 -5.28
CA LEU A 41 22.56 0.66 -5.14
C LEU A 41 22.45 0.18 -3.68
N CYS A 42 22.78 1.03 -2.69
CA CYS A 42 22.87 0.61 -1.28
C CYS A 42 21.51 0.49 -0.55
N LEU A 43 20.42 1.06 -1.08
CA LEU A 43 19.10 0.98 -0.47
C LEU A 43 18.39 -0.33 -0.87
N GLU A 44 18.35 -1.30 0.05
CA GLU A 44 17.58 -2.53 -0.11
C GLU A 44 16.11 -2.37 0.31
N CYS A 45 15.86 -1.64 1.40
CA CYS A 45 14.52 -1.40 1.94
C CYS A 45 14.22 0.09 2.08
N LEU A 46 13.10 0.51 1.50
CA LEU A 46 12.57 1.86 1.57
C LEU A 46 11.11 1.84 2.04
N ARG A 47 10.80 2.65 3.04
CA ARG A 47 9.44 2.96 3.49
C ARG A 47 9.20 4.46 3.27
N LEU A 48 8.34 4.82 2.32
CA LEU A 48 8.19 6.20 1.85
C LEU A 48 6.75 6.69 2.06
N GLY A 49 6.57 7.71 2.89
CA GLY A 49 5.33 8.48 2.97
C GLY A 49 5.44 9.79 2.19
N VAL A 50 4.43 10.13 1.39
CA VAL A 50 4.36 11.42 0.69
C VAL A 50 2.98 12.05 0.93
N PHE A 51 2.96 13.15 1.70
CA PHE A 51 1.72 13.76 2.21
C PHE A 51 1.76 15.28 2.14
N GLU A 52 0.60 15.94 2.17
CA GLU A 52 0.51 17.41 2.19
C GLU A 52 0.89 18.00 3.56
N LYS A 53 0.64 17.28 4.66
CA LYS A 53 0.87 17.76 6.03
C LYS A 53 1.66 16.75 6.86
N ARG A 54 2.51 17.26 7.77
CA ARG A 54 3.26 16.42 8.72
C ARG A 54 2.36 15.55 9.59
N ILE A 55 1.21 16.07 10.04
CA ILE A 55 0.25 15.33 10.85
C ILE A 55 -0.41 14.16 10.10
N HIS A 56 -0.69 14.32 8.80
CA HIS A 56 -1.16 13.21 7.96
C HIS A 56 -0.14 12.06 7.96
N SER A 57 1.14 12.38 7.69
CA SER A 57 2.23 11.41 7.70
C SER A 57 2.40 10.73 9.06
N VAL A 58 2.35 11.49 10.16
CA VAL A 58 2.42 10.96 11.53
C VAL A 58 1.30 9.96 11.81
N ILE A 59 0.06 10.28 11.42
CA ILE A 59 -1.09 9.39 11.57
C ILE A 59 -0.85 8.08 10.81
N SER A 60 -0.50 8.15 9.52
CA SER A 60 -0.26 6.96 8.68
C SER A 60 0.89 6.09 9.19
N LEU A 61 1.99 6.69 9.66
CA LEU A 61 3.14 5.99 10.25
C LEU A 61 2.76 5.17 11.49
N LEU A 62 1.92 5.74 12.37
CA LEU A 62 1.39 5.04 13.54
C LEU A 62 0.44 3.90 13.11
N GLN A 63 -0.47 4.16 12.17
CA GLN A 63 -1.46 3.17 11.70
C GLN A 63 -0.82 1.91 11.10
N ALA A 64 0.26 2.03 10.33
CA ALA A 64 0.97 0.86 9.79
C ALA A 64 2.05 0.28 10.73
N GLY A 65 2.15 0.76 11.98
CA GLY A 65 3.14 0.29 12.95
C GLY A 65 4.60 0.56 12.56
N TRP A 66 4.87 1.54 11.68
CA TRP A 66 6.25 1.90 11.31
C TRP A 66 7.00 2.63 12.44
N THR A 67 6.28 3.14 13.45
CA THR A 67 6.83 3.92 14.58
C THR A 67 5.88 3.81 15.77
N THR A 68 6.40 3.76 17.01
CA THR A 68 5.56 3.81 18.24
C THR A 68 5.37 5.26 18.74
N PRO A 69 4.35 5.55 19.57
CA PRO A 69 4.19 6.87 20.18
C PRO A 69 5.44 7.37 20.92
N ASP A 70 6.15 6.50 21.63
CA ASP A 70 7.37 6.83 22.38
C ASP A 70 8.52 7.22 21.44
N GLN A 71 8.64 6.55 20.29
CA GLN A 71 9.61 6.89 19.25
C GLN A 71 9.29 8.25 18.61
N MET A 72 8.00 8.65 18.52
CA MET A 72 7.62 10.01 18.11
C MET A 72 7.83 11.07 19.18
N ALA A 73 7.83 10.71 20.47
CA ALA A 73 8.30 11.61 21.53
C ALA A 73 9.83 11.82 21.44
N GLN A 74 10.58 10.82 20.97
CA GLN A 74 12.04 10.85 20.86
C GLN A 74 12.56 11.12 19.42
N ILE A 75 11.99 12.11 18.72
CA ILE A 75 12.38 12.47 17.33
C ILE A 75 13.86 12.85 17.14
N SER A 76 14.62 13.08 18.21
CA SER A 76 16.09 13.30 18.17
C SER A 76 16.93 12.02 18.37
N GLY A 77 16.31 10.86 18.60
CA GLY A 77 16.98 9.59 18.90
C GLY A 77 16.77 8.54 17.82
N HIS A 78 17.77 8.33 16.96
CA HIS A 78 17.78 7.21 16.00
C HIS A 78 17.89 5.86 16.74
N ASN A 79 16.75 5.25 17.07
CA ASN A 79 16.72 3.88 17.56
C ASN A 79 17.02 2.90 16.42
N LYS A 80 18.02 2.05 16.64
CA LYS A 80 18.58 1.14 15.63
C LYS A 80 17.74 -0.14 15.51
N GLN A 81 17.22 -0.43 14.32
CA GLN A 81 17.00 -1.82 13.89
C GLN A 81 16.76 -1.94 12.38
N ALA A 82 17.54 -2.82 11.73
CA ALA A 82 17.55 -3.13 10.30
C ALA A 82 17.87 -1.97 9.33
N ASN A 83 18.18 -2.32 8.09
CA ASN A 83 18.53 -1.38 7.00
C ASN A 83 17.26 -0.83 6.31
N ASP A 84 16.24 -0.51 7.11
CA ASP A 84 14.88 -0.17 6.69
C ASP A 84 14.69 1.36 6.73
N TYR A 85 14.96 2.03 5.60
CA TYR A 85 14.97 3.50 5.52
C TYR A 85 13.54 4.06 5.49
N THR A 86 13.14 4.76 6.56
CA THR A 86 11.82 5.41 6.65
C THR A 86 11.92 6.90 6.33
N ILE A 87 11.25 7.34 5.27
CA ILE A 87 11.31 8.71 4.73
C ILE A 87 9.89 9.29 4.64
N SER A 88 9.68 10.50 5.15
CA SER A 88 8.40 11.21 5.08
C SER A 88 8.56 12.55 4.37
N ILE A 89 8.10 12.65 3.13
CA ILE A 89 8.20 13.86 2.32
C ILE A 89 6.90 14.66 2.46
N ILE A 90 7.00 15.81 3.12
CA ILE A 90 5.87 16.73 3.28
C ILE A 90 5.86 17.71 2.10
N GLN A 91 4.85 17.61 1.25
CA GLN A 91 4.70 18.45 0.07
C GLN A 91 4.18 19.84 0.48
N PRO A 92 4.95 20.92 0.32
CA PRO A 92 4.47 22.25 0.68
C PRO A 92 3.23 22.60 -0.14
N ALA A 93 2.23 23.20 0.52
CA ALA A 93 1.14 23.87 -0.17
C ALA A 93 1.75 24.95 -1.08
N MET A 94 1.42 24.93 -2.38
CA MET A 94 1.87 25.97 -3.30
C MET A 94 1.08 27.25 -3.04
N SER A 95 1.55 28.05 -2.08
CA SER A 95 1.33 29.48 -2.12
C SER A 95 1.83 29.96 -3.49
N ARG A 96 0.93 30.55 -4.28
CA ARG A 96 1.31 31.11 -5.57
C ARG A 96 2.14 32.36 -5.30
N LEU A 97 3.44 32.28 -5.59
CA LEU A 97 4.26 33.46 -5.85
C LEU A 97 3.50 34.40 -6.79
N ALA A 98 3.65 35.70 -6.55
CA ALA A 98 2.83 36.72 -7.20
C ALA A 98 2.88 36.58 -8.72
N SER A 99 1.72 36.75 -9.36
CA SER A 99 1.65 36.98 -10.80
C SER A 99 2.09 38.42 -11.08
N ASP A 100 3.40 38.67 -10.99
CA ASP A 100 4.01 39.93 -11.41
C ASP A 100 3.90 40.06 -12.94
N LEU A 101 2.75 40.58 -13.36
CA LEU A 101 2.47 41.05 -14.71
C LEU A 101 2.05 42.52 -14.63
N ASP A 102 2.81 43.36 -15.33
CA ASP A 102 2.71 44.82 -15.29
C ASP A 102 1.29 45.36 -15.39
N SER A 103 0.89 46.13 -14.37
CA SER A 103 -0.20 47.10 -14.52
C SER A 103 0.04 48.33 -13.62
N LYS A 104 -0.03 49.51 -14.23
CA LYS A 104 0.41 50.79 -13.64
C LYS A 104 -0.56 51.27 -12.55
N PRO A 105 -0.08 51.94 -11.49
CA PRO A 105 -0.94 52.49 -10.45
C PRO A 105 -1.75 53.70 -10.98
N LEU A 106 -3.06 53.68 -10.75
CA LEU A 106 -3.93 54.86 -10.85
C LEU A 106 -4.64 55.09 -9.51
N LEU A 107 -4.90 56.37 -9.22
CA LEU A 107 -5.13 56.87 -7.85
C LEU A 107 -6.60 57.16 -7.55
N LYS A 108 -6.99 56.93 -6.29
CA LYS A 108 -8.27 57.30 -5.64
C LYS A 108 -9.47 56.40 -6.07
N MET A 109 -10.56 56.25 -5.30
CA MET A 109 -10.99 57.03 -4.13
C MET A 109 -11.78 56.22 -3.07
N LYS A 110 -11.57 56.57 -1.79
CA LYS A 110 -12.42 56.41 -0.58
C LYS A 110 -13.56 55.36 -0.53
N SER A 111 -13.44 54.48 0.48
CA SER A 111 -14.39 54.28 1.62
C SER A 111 -15.12 52.93 1.82
N LEU A 112 -15.09 52.53 3.11
CA LEU A 112 -15.90 51.57 3.86
C LEU A 112 -16.66 50.43 3.13
N LYS A 113 -16.12 49.21 3.28
CA LYS A 113 -16.72 48.21 4.21
C LYS A 113 -15.67 47.18 4.64
N ARG A 114 -15.64 46.83 5.94
CA ARG A 114 -14.86 45.69 6.44
C ARG A 114 -15.52 44.39 5.99
N ARG A 115 -15.04 43.83 4.89
CA ARG A 115 -14.90 42.39 4.73
C ARG A 115 -13.44 42.15 4.34
N CYS A 116 -12.68 41.45 5.17
CA CYS A 116 -11.49 40.79 4.66
C CYS A 116 -11.98 39.78 3.61
N PRO A 117 -11.53 39.83 2.36
CA PRO A 117 -11.49 38.62 1.56
C PRO A 117 -10.54 37.71 2.31
N ALA A 118 -11.04 36.63 2.92
CA ALA A 118 -10.17 35.50 3.20
C ALA A 118 -9.52 35.15 1.87
N LEU A 119 -8.18 35.15 1.82
CA LEU A 119 -7.44 34.88 0.60
C LEU A 119 -7.97 33.54 0.08
N LEU A 120 -8.54 33.56 -1.14
CA LEU A 120 -9.21 32.39 -1.69
C LEU A 120 -8.13 31.41 -2.18
N GLU A 121 -7.44 30.79 -1.23
CA GLU A 121 -6.58 29.64 -1.44
C GLU A 121 -7.44 28.57 -2.13
N LYS A 122 -7.30 28.51 -3.45
CA LYS A 122 -7.88 27.44 -4.26
C LYS A 122 -7.10 26.19 -3.88
N SER A 123 -7.64 25.46 -2.89
CA SER A 123 -7.15 24.17 -2.45
C SER A 123 -6.84 23.31 -3.68
N ARG A 124 -5.68 22.63 -3.65
CA ARG A 124 -5.29 21.72 -4.73
C ARG A 124 -6.43 20.71 -4.95
N THR A 125 -6.75 20.39 -6.19
CA THR A 125 -7.65 19.26 -6.44
C THR A 125 -6.96 17.98 -5.97
N LEU A 126 -7.74 16.97 -5.57
CA LEU A 126 -7.21 15.68 -5.15
C LEU A 126 -6.29 15.08 -6.23
N GLU A 127 -6.68 15.19 -7.50
CA GLU A 127 -5.89 14.78 -8.67
C GLU A 127 -4.54 15.49 -8.77
N GLN A 128 -4.47 16.79 -8.44
CA GLN A 128 -3.21 17.55 -8.45
C GLN A 128 -2.28 17.08 -7.32
N MET A 129 -2.82 16.79 -6.13
CA MET A 129 -2.03 16.20 -5.06
C MET A 129 -1.54 14.80 -5.41
N ILE A 130 -2.40 13.92 -5.92
CA ILE A 130 -2.01 12.57 -6.37
C ILE A 130 -0.89 12.66 -7.42
N ARG A 131 -0.98 13.57 -8.40
CA ARG A 131 0.07 13.74 -9.42
C ARG A 131 1.39 14.26 -8.85
N GLU A 132 1.37 15.33 -8.06
CA GLU A 132 2.60 15.87 -7.45
C GLU A 132 3.26 14.85 -6.50
N GLN A 133 2.46 14.07 -5.78
CA GLN A 133 2.89 12.96 -4.92
C GLN A 133 3.50 11.82 -5.74
N ASN A 134 2.87 11.40 -6.83
CA ASN A 134 3.39 10.35 -7.71
C ASN A 134 4.65 10.79 -8.46
N ARG A 135 4.80 12.07 -8.85
CA ARG A 135 6.06 12.60 -9.41
C ARG A 135 7.21 12.48 -8.41
N VAL A 136 6.98 12.81 -7.13
CA VAL A 136 8.00 12.65 -6.08
C VAL A 136 8.34 11.18 -5.86
N PHE A 137 7.34 10.30 -5.77
CA PHE A 137 7.54 8.85 -5.69
C PHE A 137 8.35 8.32 -6.89
N ALA A 138 7.97 8.71 -8.11
CA ALA A 138 8.66 8.36 -9.34
C ALA A 138 10.11 8.86 -9.35
N GLN A 139 10.42 10.07 -8.86
CA GLN A 139 11.79 10.55 -8.73
C GLN A 139 12.64 9.68 -7.80
N VAL A 140 12.11 9.29 -6.63
CA VAL A 140 12.81 8.40 -5.68
C VAL A 140 13.01 7.00 -6.27
N VAL A 141 11.97 6.41 -6.87
CA VAL A 141 12.04 5.08 -7.51
C VAL A 141 12.96 5.08 -8.74
N ASN A 142 12.98 6.16 -9.53
CA ASN A 142 13.92 6.32 -10.64
C ASN A 142 15.39 6.40 -10.18
N ARG A 143 15.65 6.91 -8.97
CA ARG A 143 17.00 6.95 -8.36
C ARG A 143 17.41 5.60 -7.77
N TYR A 144 16.55 4.95 -6.98
CA TYR A 144 16.95 3.81 -6.13
C TYR A 144 16.39 2.44 -6.52
N GLY A 145 15.42 2.37 -7.46
CA GLY A 145 14.67 1.14 -7.75
C GLY A 145 15.50 -0.08 -8.20
N ARG A 146 16.77 0.12 -8.54
CA ARG A 146 17.73 -0.95 -8.86
C ARG A 146 18.28 -1.69 -7.62
N GLY A 147 18.27 -1.06 -6.44
CA GLY A 147 18.65 -1.70 -5.18
C GLY A 147 17.46 -2.29 -4.41
N LEU A 148 16.27 -1.71 -4.58
CA LEU A 148 15.09 -2.01 -3.75
C LEU A 148 14.59 -3.45 -3.90
N ARG A 149 14.73 -4.24 -2.83
CA ARG A 149 14.06 -5.53 -2.62
C ARG A 149 12.77 -5.40 -1.82
N LYS A 150 12.67 -4.39 -0.96
CA LYS A 150 11.47 -4.05 -0.20
C LYS A 150 11.08 -2.59 -0.42
N LEU A 151 9.83 -2.35 -0.81
CA LEU A 151 9.26 -1.02 -0.89
C LEU A 151 7.91 -1.00 -0.19
N GLU A 152 7.73 -0.07 0.74
CA GLU A 152 6.41 0.35 1.20
C GLU A 152 6.17 1.81 0.85
N PHE A 153 5.00 2.13 0.28
CA PHE A 153 4.62 3.48 -0.13
C PHE A 153 3.28 3.88 0.48
N MET A 154 3.28 4.96 1.26
CA MET A 154 2.09 5.59 1.85
C MET A 154 1.72 6.87 1.10
N ALA A 155 0.47 6.94 0.66
CA ALA A 155 -0.02 7.98 -0.24
C ALA A 155 -1.56 8.05 -0.27
N TYR A 156 -2.11 9.01 -1.03
CA TYR A 156 -3.54 9.11 -1.30
C TYR A 156 -4.03 8.15 -2.40
N ASP A 157 -3.22 7.95 -3.46
CA ASP A 157 -3.46 7.01 -4.58
C ASP A 157 -2.19 6.83 -5.47
N LEU A 158 -2.20 5.86 -6.38
CA LEU A 158 -1.17 5.60 -7.39
C LEU A 158 -1.63 6.03 -8.80
N ASP A 159 -0.80 6.79 -9.51
CA ASP A 159 -1.05 7.13 -10.92
C ASP A 159 -0.12 6.40 -11.90
N SER A 160 -0.32 6.65 -13.20
CA SER A 160 0.45 6.00 -14.28
C SER A 160 1.93 6.39 -14.31
N GLU A 161 2.35 7.54 -13.75
CA GLU A 161 3.76 7.94 -13.66
C GLU A 161 4.45 7.14 -12.55
N GLY A 162 3.83 7.10 -11.36
CA GLY A 162 4.31 6.29 -10.25
C GLY A 162 4.34 4.80 -10.58
N ALA A 163 3.29 4.29 -11.22
CA ALA A 163 3.19 2.89 -11.62
C ALA A 163 4.25 2.51 -12.68
N MET A 164 4.52 3.39 -13.66
CA MET A 164 5.54 3.17 -14.68
C MET A 164 6.96 3.21 -14.08
N ALA A 165 7.24 4.12 -13.14
CA ALA A 165 8.52 4.16 -12.44
C ALA A 165 8.77 2.83 -11.70
N LEU A 166 7.79 2.35 -10.94
CA LEU A 166 7.91 1.08 -10.20
C LEU A 166 8.10 -0.11 -11.15
N ALA A 167 7.25 -0.24 -12.17
CA ALA A 167 7.24 -1.36 -13.11
C ALA A 167 8.46 -1.43 -14.04
N SER A 168 9.20 -0.32 -14.22
CA SER A 168 10.38 -0.24 -15.09
C SER A 168 11.72 -0.21 -14.36
N LYS A 169 11.75 0.06 -13.05
CA LYS A 169 13.00 0.13 -12.26
C LYS A 169 13.18 -1.05 -11.32
N CYS A 170 12.11 -1.53 -10.70
CA CYS A 170 12.17 -2.58 -9.68
C CYS A 170 11.81 -3.99 -10.22
N GLN A 171 11.69 -4.11 -11.55
CA GLN A 171 10.92 -5.12 -12.29
C GLN A 171 11.07 -6.58 -11.80
N ASN A 172 12.32 -7.01 -11.55
CA ASN A 172 12.66 -8.39 -11.18
C ASN A 172 13.38 -8.48 -9.81
N ILE A 173 13.54 -7.34 -9.13
CA ILE A 173 14.41 -7.18 -7.94
C ILE A 173 13.56 -7.07 -6.66
N LEU A 174 12.36 -6.51 -6.80
CA LEU A 174 11.42 -6.34 -5.70
C LEU A 174 10.84 -7.69 -5.26
N HIS A 175 10.92 -7.97 -3.96
CA HIS A 175 10.35 -9.16 -3.33
C HIS A 175 9.21 -8.82 -2.37
N HIS A 176 9.19 -7.59 -1.83
CA HIS A 176 8.12 -7.08 -0.97
C HIS A 176 7.63 -5.74 -1.50
N LEU A 177 6.34 -5.65 -1.80
CA LEU A 177 5.67 -4.42 -2.18
C LEU A 177 4.46 -4.18 -1.25
N ALA A 178 4.45 -3.03 -0.57
CA ALA A 178 3.25 -2.51 0.09
C ALA A 178 2.83 -1.17 -0.52
N LEU A 179 1.56 -1.05 -0.91
CA LEU A 179 0.95 0.17 -1.42
C LEU A 179 -0.22 0.54 -0.51
N ARG A 180 -0.02 1.58 0.30
CA ARG A 180 -0.86 1.93 1.46
C ARG A 180 -1.65 3.22 1.19
N PHE A 181 -2.87 3.09 0.68
CA PHE A 181 -3.74 4.20 0.26
C PHE A 181 -5.02 4.34 1.11
N GLU A 182 -5.02 3.84 2.34
CA GLU A 182 -6.13 3.94 3.29
C GLU A 182 -5.69 4.66 4.57
N HIS A 183 -6.24 5.85 4.84
CA HIS A 183 -5.82 6.68 5.98
C HIS A 183 -7.03 7.23 6.76
N PRO A 184 -7.89 6.36 7.34
CA PRO A 184 -9.22 6.71 7.84
C PRO A 184 -9.23 7.73 9.00
N HIS A 185 -8.09 7.96 9.64
CA HIS A 185 -7.95 8.95 10.71
C HIS A 185 -7.55 10.35 10.21
N ILE A 186 -7.19 10.51 8.93
CA ILE A 186 -7.02 11.83 8.31
C ILE A 186 -8.41 12.44 8.06
N ARG A 187 -8.79 13.40 8.90
CA ARG A 187 -10.11 14.07 8.87
C ARG A 187 -10.11 15.45 8.20
N ASP A 188 -8.95 16.10 8.15
CA ASP A 188 -8.74 17.45 7.62
C ASP A 188 -8.08 17.47 6.23
N GLY A 189 -8.08 16.33 5.54
CA GLY A 189 -7.53 16.16 4.19
C GLY A 189 -8.55 16.39 3.05
N PRO A 190 -8.11 16.26 1.79
CA PRO A 190 -8.97 16.42 0.60
C PRO A 190 -9.96 15.26 0.37
N ILE A 191 -9.72 14.11 0.99
CA ILE A 191 -10.57 12.92 0.92
C ILE A 191 -11.56 12.96 2.08
N ARG A 192 -12.85 12.78 1.79
CA ARG A 192 -13.90 12.71 2.83
C ARG A 192 -13.70 11.44 3.67
N PRO A 193 -13.88 11.46 5.01
CA PRO A 193 -13.63 10.29 5.85
C PRO A 193 -14.35 9.00 5.41
N SER A 194 -15.59 9.08 4.92
CA SER A 194 -16.35 7.93 4.40
C SER A 194 -15.80 7.34 3.10
N THR A 195 -14.99 8.09 2.35
CA THR A 195 -14.33 7.63 1.12
C THR A 195 -13.13 6.72 1.41
N TRP A 196 -12.61 6.71 2.65
CA TRP A 196 -11.61 5.74 3.08
C TRP A 196 -12.17 4.33 3.29
N LEU A 197 -13.42 4.22 3.72
CA LEU A 197 -14.12 2.94 3.93
C LEU A 197 -14.53 2.24 2.62
N ASN A 198 -14.25 2.87 1.47
CA ASN A 198 -14.67 2.41 0.15
C ASN A 198 -13.44 2.22 -0.76
N PRO A 199 -13.39 1.15 -1.58
CA PRO A 199 -12.29 0.93 -2.50
C PRO A 199 -12.14 2.08 -3.50
N ALA A 200 -10.90 2.36 -3.91
CA ALA A 200 -10.65 3.33 -4.98
C ALA A 200 -11.28 2.86 -6.33
N PRO A 201 -11.63 3.79 -7.23
CA PRO A 201 -12.13 3.44 -8.56
C PRO A 201 -11.09 2.65 -9.37
N GLY A 202 -11.58 1.85 -10.33
CA GLY A 202 -10.71 1.03 -11.18
C GLY A 202 -9.75 1.88 -12.01
N SER A 203 -8.44 1.63 -11.90
CA SER A 203 -7.40 2.42 -12.57
C SER A 203 -6.65 1.62 -13.65
N THR A 204 -6.27 2.30 -14.73
CA THR A 204 -5.40 1.74 -15.79
C THR A 204 -3.93 1.73 -15.41
N ALA A 205 -3.53 2.42 -14.33
CA ALA A 205 -2.15 2.45 -13.84
C ALA A 205 -1.61 1.04 -13.51
N TRP A 206 -2.46 0.17 -12.95
CA TRP A 206 -2.12 -1.23 -12.65
C TRP A 206 -1.69 -2.04 -13.88
N ASN A 207 -2.11 -1.66 -15.09
CA ASN A 207 -1.68 -2.33 -16.33
C ASN A 207 -0.16 -2.21 -16.57
N MET A 208 0.50 -1.21 -15.97
CA MET A 208 1.98 -1.10 -15.97
C MET A 208 2.62 -2.26 -15.21
N PHE A 209 2.05 -2.67 -14.07
CA PHE A 209 2.54 -3.80 -13.27
C PHE A 209 2.34 -5.14 -14.00
N LEU A 210 1.33 -5.21 -14.86
CA LEU A 210 1.04 -6.39 -15.67
C LEU A 210 1.88 -6.44 -16.95
N GLY A 211 2.38 -5.30 -17.44
CA GLY A 211 3.03 -5.20 -18.74
C GLY A 211 2.08 -5.53 -19.89
N ILE A 212 0.84 -5.03 -19.85
CA ILE A 212 -0.21 -5.37 -20.83
C ILE A 212 -0.59 -4.13 -21.66
N GLY A 213 -0.96 -4.36 -22.93
CA GLY A 213 -1.33 -3.30 -23.87
C GLY A 213 -0.09 -2.62 -24.44
N ARG A 214 0.04 -1.30 -24.25
CA ARG A 214 1.14 -0.48 -24.81
C ARG A 214 2.46 -0.61 -24.05
N TYR A 215 2.57 -1.55 -23.10
CA TYR A 215 3.62 -1.60 -22.09
C TYR A 215 4.27 -2.99 -21.89
N PRO A 216 4.46 -3.85 -22.94
CA PRO A 216 5.00 -5.21 -22.77
C PRO A 216 6.42 -5.26 -22.15
N GLN A 217 7.18 -4.17 -22.26
CA GLN A 217 8.52 -4.01 -21.68
C GLN A 217 8.54 -3.79 -20.16
N TYR A 218 7.38 -3.66 -19.50
CA TYR A 218 7.29 -3.44 -18.04
C TYR A 218 6.62 -4.62 -17.33
N GLY A 219 6.61 -4.57 -16.00
CA GLY A 219 5.71 -5.36 -15.17
C GLY A 219 6.42 -6.21 -14.13
N LEU A 220 5.91 -6.16 -12.90
CA LEU A 220 6.56 -6.68 -11.70
C LEU A 220 6.49 -8.20 -11.63
N CYS A 221 7.64 -8.84 -11.52
CA CYS A 221 7.78 -10.28 -11.29
C CYS A 221 8.76 -10.57 -10.14
N GLY A 222 8.65 -11.74 -9.52
CA GLY A 222 9.52 -12.14 -8.41
C GLY A 222 9.09 -11.63 -7.02
N LEU A 223 7.91 -11.02 -6.90
CA LEU A 223 7.30 -10.69 -5.61
C LEU A 223 7.04 -11.97 -4.79
N GLN A 224 7.29 -11.86 -3.49
CA GLN A 224 7.05 -12.87 -2.46
C GLN A 224 5.98 -12.39 -1.46
N THR A 225 5.91 -11.06 -1.27
CA THR A 225 4.88 -10.36 -0.50
C THR A 225 4.27 -9.23 -1.33
N LEU A 226 2.93 -9.17 -1.35
CA LEU A 226 2.14 -8.07 -1.90
C LEU A 226 1.12 -7.61 -0.86
N ILE A 227 1.16 -6.33 -0.49
CA ILE A 227 0.22 -5.67 0.42
C ILE A 227 -0.41 -4.50 -0.35
N LEU A 228 -1.74 -4.48 -0.45
CA LEU A 228 -2.50 -3.42 -1.10
C LEU A 228 -3.58 -2.94 -0.13
N GLU A 229 -3.64 -1.63 0.10
CA GLU A 229 -4.67 -0.99 0.93
C GLU A 229 -5.40 0.05 0.08
N ARG A 230 -6.73 -0.06 0.02
CA ARG A 230 -7.65 0.76 -0.80
C ARG A 230 -7.31 0.81 -2.30
N ALA A 231 -6.56 -0.18 -2.81
CA ALA A 231 -6.11 -0.21 -4.19
C ALA A 231 -7.26 -0.34 -5.20
N GLY A 232 -7.29 0.56 -6.19
CA GLY A 232 -8.22 0.57 -7.33
C GLY A 232 -7.90 -0.46 -8.42
N ILE A 233 -7.52 -1.68 -8.01
CA ILE A 233 -7.19 -2.80 -8.88
C ILE A 233 -8.46 -3.65 -9.14
N THR A 234 -8.66 -4.14 -10.37
CA THR A 234 -9.77 -5.05 -10.69
C THR A 234 -9.42 -6.52 -10.39
N PRO A 235 -10.41 -7.44 -10.28
CA PRO A 235 -10.13 -8.86 -10.05
C PRO A 235 -9.23 -9.46 -11.14
N TRP A 236 -9.53 -9.18 -12.41
CA TRP A 236 -8.71 -9.61 -13.54
C TRP A 236 -7.28 -9.04 -13.48
N GLN A 237 -7.11 -7.77 -13.11
CA GLN A 237 -5.77 -7.19 -12.94
C GLN A 237 -5.01 -7.90 -11.81
N LEU A 238 -5.68 -8.22 -10.70
CA LEU A 238 -5.08 -8.94 -9.58
C LEU A 238 -4.74 -10.39 -9.94
N THR A 239 -5.62 -11.11 -10.66
CA THR A 239 -5.35 -12.43 -11.26
C THR A 239 -4.07 -12.40 -12.09
N MET A 240 -3.93 -11.45 -13.01
CA MET A 240 -2.76 -11.34 -13.88
C MET A 240 -1.48 -10.96 -13.10
N LEU A 241 -1.60 -10.17 -12.03
CA LEU A 241 -0.47 -9.83 -11.16
C LEU A 241 0.01 -11.05 -10.35
N VAL A 242 -0.91 -11.87 -9.84
CA VAL A 242 -0.58 -13.13 -9.16
C VAL A 242 0.00 -14.16 -10.16
N LYS A 243 -0.58 -14.30 -11.37
CA LYS A 243 -0.02 -15.15 -12.45
C LYS A 243 1.43 -14.77 -12.78
N LYS A 244 1.80 -13.48 -12.80
CA LYS A 244 3.19 -13.02 -12.99
C LYS A 244 4.11 -13.22 -11.78
N ASN A 245 3.60 -13.60 -10.61
CA ASN A 245 4.36 -13.72 -9.37
C ASN A 245 4.21 -15.12 -8.71
N PRO A 246 4.67 -16.21 -9.36
CA PRO A 246 4.53 -17.60 -8.87
C PRO A 246 5.40 -17.96 -7.64
N LYS A 247 5.99 -16.95 -6.99
CA LYS A 247 6.70 -17.02 -5.69
C LYS A 247 5.95 -16.29 -4.58
N LEU A 248 4.79 -15.69 -4.87
CA LEU A 248 3.96 -14.99 -3.90
C LEU A 248 3.53 -15.95 -2.78
N SER A 249 3.77 -15.54 -1.54
CA SER A 249 3.53 -16.32 -0.32
C SER A 249 2.76 -15.52 0.75
N VAL A 250 2.76 -14.20 0.63
CA VAL A 250 1.96 -13.28 1.46
C VAL A 250 1.17 -12.38 0.53
N LEU A 251 -0.15 -12.44 0.61
CA LEU A 251 -1.06 -11.52 -0.07
C LEU A 251 -1.95 -10.86 0.97
N LYS A 252 -1.91 -9.53 1.08
CA LYS A 252 -2.78 -8.76 1.97
C LYS A 252 -3.53 -7.71 1.14
N LEU A 253 -4.85 -7.75 1.23
CA LEU A 253 -5.77 -6.90 0.51
C LEU A 253 -6.68 -6.25 1.55
N ARG A 254 -6.60 -4.93 1.70
CA ARG A 254 -7.45 -4.16 2.59
C ARG A 254 -8.28 -3.17 1.78
N THR A 255 -9.61 -3.17 1.92
CA THR A 255 -10.51 -2.28 1.18
C THR A 255 -10.27 -2.33 -0.35
N CYS A 256 -9.96 -3.50 -0.90
CA CYS A 256 -9.51 -3.66 -2.29
C CYS A 256 -10.63 -4.13 -3.24
N ARG A 257 -10.83 -3.45 -4.36
CA ARG A 257 -11.80 -3.85 -5.40
C ARG A 257 -11.44 -5.17 -6.10
N GLY A 258 -10.19 -5.63 -6.02
CA GLY A 258 -9.77 -6.90 -6.61
C GLY A 258 -10.19 -8.14 -5.82
N ALA A 259 -10.60 -7.99 -4.56
CA ALA A 259 -11.04 -9.08 -3.69
C ALA A 259 -12.51 -9.44 -3.93
N GLN A 260 -12.81 -9.92 -5.14
CA GLN A 260 -14.13 -10.38 -5.58
C GLN A 260 -14.11 -11.90 -5.89
N PRO A 261 -15.27 -12.58 -5.94
CA PRO A 261 -15.33 -14.04 -5.98
C PRO A 261 -14.66 -14.64 -7.22
N GLU A 262 -14.66 -13.93 -8.36
CA GLU A 262 -14.04 -14.39 -9.60
C GLU A 262 -12.50 -14.51 -9.46
N PHE A 263 -11.88 -13.59 -8.72
CA PHE A 263 -10.46 -13.68 -8.38
C PHE A 263 -10.21 -14.78 -7.34
N LEU A 264 -11.05 -14.86 -6.31
CA LEU A 264 -10.85 -15.79 -5.19
C LEU A 264 -11.07 -17.26 -5.62
N ASN A 265 -12.12 -17.54 -6.37
CA ASN A 265 -12.40 -18.85 -6.96
C ASN A 265 -11.28 -19.30 -7.89
N TRP A 266 -10.81 -18.40 -8.78
CA TRP A 266 -9.61 -18.67 -9.59
C TRP A 266 -8.37 -18.96 -8.73
N LEU A 267 -8.14 -18.18 -7.66
CA LEU A 267 -6.99 -18.34 -6.77
C LEU A 267 -7.03 -19.70 -6.02
N GLY A 268 -8.23 -20.15 -5.63
CA GLY A 268 -8.47 -21.45 -5.02
C GLY A 268 -8.53 -22.63 -5.99
N GLY A 269 -8.51 -22.39 -7.30
CA GLY A 269 -8.68 -23.45 -8.32
C GLY A 269 -10.12 -23.96 -8.46
N VAL A 270 -11.11 -23.23 -7.94
CA VAL A 270 -12.54 -23.55 -8.08
C VAL A 270 -13.03 -22.98 -9.42
N SER A 271 -13.05 -23.81 -10.46
CA SER A 271 -13.60 -23.41 -11.77
C SER A 271 -15.09 -23.70 -11.87
N TYR A 272 -15.88 -22.67 -12.19
CA TYR A 272 -17.29 -22.79 -12.56
C TYR A 272 -17.51 -22.85 -14.08
N GLU A 273 -16.50 -22.49 -14.88
CA GLU A 273 -16.61 -22.46 -16.35
C GLU A 273 -15.98 -23.72 -16.99
N PRO A 274 -16.68 -24.40 -17.92
CA PRO A 274 -16.19 -25.64 -18.53
C PRO A 274 -15.26 -25.44 -19.73
N GLU A 275 -15.06 -24.21 -20.21
CA GLU A 275 -14.43 -23.94 -21.52
C GLU A 275 -12.90 -23.75 -21.47
N GLU A 276 -12.30 -23.26 -20.37
CA GLU A 276 -10.84 -23.25 -20.17
C GLU A 276 -10.30 -24.58 -19.59
N ARG A 277 -10.86 -25.74 -20.00
CA ARG A 277 -10.34 -27.07 -19.65
C ARG A 277 -9.14 -27.47 -20.52
N ASP A 278 -8.03 -26.75 -20.39
CA ASP A 278 -6.72 -27.13 -20.93
C ASP A 278 -6.13 -28.32 -20.13
N MET A 279 -6.76 -29.49 -20.27
CA MET A 279 -6.17 -30.85 -20.23
C MET A 279 -5.11 -31.16 -19.16
N ASP A 280 -5.24 -30.64 -17.93
CA ASP A 280 -4.53 -31.15 -16.76
C ASP A 280 -5.44 -31.21 -15.53
N ASP A 281 -6.03 -32.39 -15.29
CA ASP A 281 -6.86 -32.73 -14.11
C ASP A 281 -6.02 -32.71 -12.80
N ASN A 282 -4.70 -32.50 -12.92
CA ASN A 282 -3.74 -32.36 -11.83
C ASN A 282 -3.31 -30.89 -11.64
N SER A 283 -4.02 -29.92 -12.23
CA SER A 283 -3.72 -28.47 -12.18
C SER A 283 -3.96 -27.87 -10.80
N LEU A 284 -2.93 -27.94 -9.95
CA LEU A 284 -2.97 -27.51 -8.56
C LEU A 284 -3.29 -26.00 -8.43
N ALA A 285 -4.22 -25.65 -7.55
CA ALA A 285 -4.73 -24.29 -7.30
C ALA A 285 -3.65 -23.17 -7.35
N PRO A 286 -3.85 -22.08 -8.12
CA PRO A 286 -2.85 -21.01 -8.30
C PRO A 286 -2.32 -20.40 -7.00
N GLY A 287 -3.20 -20.21 -6.01
CA GLY A 287 -2.89 -19.64 -4.70
C GLY A 287 -2.24 -20.61 -3.71
N ARG A 288 -2.04 -21.89 -4.04
CA ARG A 288 -1.64 -22.93 -3.08
C ARG A 288 -0.30 -22.72 -2.36
N LYS A 289 0.54 -21.78 -2.81
CA LYS A 289 1.81 -21.39 -2.18
C LYS A 289 1.66 -20.26 -1.15
N LEU A 290 0.49 -19.62 -1.10
CA LEU A 290 0.19 -18.60 -0.10
C LEU A 290 0.22 -19.23 1.30
N LYS A 291 0.99 -18.60 2.18
CA LYS A 291 1.06 -18.87 3.62
C LYS A 291 0.23 -17.86 4.41
N VAL A 292 0.01 -16.68 3.85
CA VAL A 292 -0.76 -15.59 4.44
C VAL A 292 -1.68 -15.00 3.38
N LEU A 293 -2.98 -14.96 3.65
CA LEU A 293 -3.99 -14.29 2.84
C LEU A 293 -4.90 -13.45 3.75
N TRP A 294 -4.78 -12.12 3.68
CA TRP A 294 -5.63 -11.22 4.48
C TRP A 294 -6.58 -10.44 3.55
N LEU A 295 -7.87 -10.45 3.87
CA LEU A 295 -9.00 -9.88 3.10
C LEU A 295 -9.81 -8.94 4.01
N GLU A 296 -9.21 -7.80 4.32
CA GLU A 296 -9.64 -6.93 5.42
C GLU A 296 -10.50 -5.77 4.92
N ASN A 297 -11.59 -5.43 5.61
CA ASN A 297 -12.58 -4.45 5.16
C ASN A 297 -13.00 -4.68 3.68
N CYS A 298 -13.09 -5.95 3.25
CA CYS A 298 -13.31 -6.36 1.87
C CYS A 298 -14.75 -6.87 1.68
N HIS A 299 -15.69 -5.94 1.56
CA HIS A 299 -17.13 -6.24 1.54
C HIS A 299 -17.64 -7.07 0.33
N GLN A 300 -16.80 -7.34 -0.68
CA GLN A 300 -17.19 -8.01 -1.93
C GLN A 300 -16.55 -9.40 -2.09
N VAL A 301 -16.04 -9.99 -1.01
CA VAL A 301 -15.46 -11.35 -0.99
C VAL A 301 -16.46 -12.45 -1.41
N LEU A 302 -17.75 -12.22 -1.19
CA LEU A 302 -18.84 -13.14 -1.50
C LEU A 302 -19.71 -12.60 -2.65
N ALA A 303 -20.25 -13.50 -3.48
CA ALA A 303 -21.18 -13.15 -4.54
C ALA A 303 -22.58 -12.79 -4.00
N HIS A 304 -23.00 -13.48 -2.94
CA HIS A 304 -24.32 -13.38 -2.30
C HIS A 304 -24.14 -13.34 -0.77
N PRO A 305 -25.08 -12.77 0.00
CA PRO A 305 -25.09 -12.90 1.45
C PRO A 305 -25.14 -14.36 1.90
N ILE A 306 -24.62 -14.63 3.09
CA ILE A 306 -24.69 -15.95 3.74
C ILE A 306 -25.98 -15.99 4.58
N GLU A 307 -26.95 -16.80 4.14
CA GLU A 307 -28.22 -17.05 4.81
C GLU A 307 -28.29 -18.52 5.30
N ASP A 308 -29.06 -18.79 6.36
CA ASP A 308 -29.32 -20.13 6.95
C ASP A 308 -28.06 -21.02 7.22
N TYR A 309 -26.91 -20.41 7.47
CA TYR A 309 -25.62 -21.10 7.54
C TYR A 309 -25.45 -22.08 8.70
N GLU A 310 -26.29 -21.98 9.73
CA GLU A 310 -26.38 -22.96 10.82
C GLU A 310 -26.88 -24.32 10.31
N HIS A 311 -27.70 -24.33 9.26
CA HIS A 311 -28.34 -25.53 8.72
C HIS A 311 -27.57 -26.18 7.56
N LEU A 312 -26.54 -25.51 7.02
CA LEU A 312 -25.65 -26.11 6.02
C LEU A 312 -24.98 -27.38 6.57
N PRO A 313 -24.88 -28.49 5.80
CA PRO A 313 -24.12 -29.67 6.22
C PRO A 313 -22.65 -29.36 6.47
N ASN A 314 -21.99 -30.12 7.34
CA ASN A 314 -20.55 -29.96 7.64
C ASN A 314 -19.63 -30.08 6.39
N GLU A 315 -20.09 -30.76 5.34
CA GLU A 315 -19.37 -30.91 4.07
C GLU A 315 -19.41 -29.65 3.19
N PHE A 316 -20.31 -28.70 3.51
CA PHE A 316 -20.61 -27.48 2.74
C PHE A 316 -20.72 -26.23 3.64
N CYS A 317 -20.20 -26.27 4.86
CA CYS A 317 -20.27 -25.15 5.81
C CYS A 317 -19.29 -24.00 5.51
N ASP A 318 -18.75 -23.94 4.28
CA ASP A 318 -17.92 -22.88 3.71
C ASP A 318 -18.40 -22.47 2.30
N PHE A 319 -19.68 -22.68 1.97
CA PHE A 319 -20.33 -22.25 0.72
C PHE A 319 -20.05 -20.77 0.34
N GLY A 320 -19.56 -20.53 -0.88
CA GLY A 320 -19.06 -19.23 -1.34
C GLY A 320 -17.63 -18.89 -0.91
N LEU A 321 -17.00 -19.71 -0.05
CA LEU A 321 -15.61 -19.64 0.40
C LEU A 321 -14.84 -20.95 0.12
N GLU A 322 -15.37 -21.84 -0.73
CA GLU A 322 -14.79 -23.16 -1.04
C GLU A 322 -13.37 -23.04 -1.63
N TRP A 323 -13.05 -21.88 -2.21
CA TRP A 323 -11.73 -21.52 -2.70
C TRP A 323 -10.63 -21.59 -1.64
N VAL A 324 -10.97 -21.44 -0.35
CA VAL A 324 -10.02 -21.61 0.77
C VAL A 324 -9.44 -23.03 0.78
N ARG A 325 -10.24 -24.05 0.40
CA ARG A 325 -9.83 -25.47 0.36
C ARG A 325 -8.62 -25.71 -0.55
N GLY A 326 -8.47 -24.93 -1.63
CA GLY A 326 -7.33 -25.03 -2.55
C GLY A 326 -6.02 -24.45 -2.00
N LEU A 327 -6.08 -23.59 -0.99
CA LEU A 327 -4.94 -22.85 -0.44
C LEU A 327 -4.11 -23.69 0.54
N THR A 328 -3.70 -24.88 0.10
CA THR A 328 -3.05 -25.96 0.88
C THR A 328 -1.75 -25.62 1.64
N SER A 329 -1.16 -24.43 1.47
CA SER A 329 -0.02 -23.95 2.29
C SER A 329 -0.39 -22.87 3.32
N LEU A 330 -1.67 -22.49 3.41
CA LEU A 330 -2.13 -21.35 4.18
C LEU A 330 -1.95 -21.57 5.68
N ARG A 331 -1.40 -20.56 6.35
CA ARG A 331 -1.13 -20.56 7.80
C ARG A 331 -1.91 -19.47 8.54
N SER A 332 -2.21 -18.38 7.83
CA SER A 332 -2.81 -17.16 8.34
C SER A 332 -3.87 -16.66 7.36
N LEU A 333 -5.13 -16.60 7.82
CA LEU A 333 -6.27 -16.04 7.08
C LEU A 333 -6.88 -14.91 7.91
N SER A 334 -7.21 -13.78 7.28
CA SER A 334 -7.86 -12.65 7.97
C SER A 334 -9.07 -12.17 7.20
N PHE A 335 -10.20 -12.02 7.90
CA PHE A 335 -11.41 -11.35 7.43
C PHE A 335 -11.75 -10.13 8.32
N SER A 336 -10.75 -9.55 8.99
CA SER A 336 -10.91 -8.36 9.85
C SER A 336 -11.73 -7.26 9.16
N GLU A 337 -12.67 -6.63 9.88
CA GLU A 337 -13.56 -5.58 9.38
C GLU A 337 -14.45 -5.95 8.16
N SER A 338 -14.44 -7.19 7.68
CA SER A 338 -15.28 -7.63 6.54
C SER A 338 -16.71 -7.99 6.98
N MET A 339 -17.48 -6.95 7.35
CA MET A 339 -18.82 -7.01 7.98
C MET A 339 -19.90 -7.86 7.29
N ASN A 340 -19.68 -8.30 6.05
CA ASN A 340 -20.64 -9.09 5.26
C ASN A 340 -20.51 -10.61 5.51
N ILE A 341 -19.71 -11.01 6.51
CA ILE A 341 -19.38 -12.39 6.81
C ILE A 341 -19.59 -12.61 8.33
N PRO A 342 -20.44 -13.56 8.77
CA PRO A 342 -20.59 -13.88 10.19
C PRO A 342 -19.31 -14.50 10.77
N PRO A 343 -18.86 -14.12 11.99
CA PRO A 343 -17.68 -14.72 12.61
C PRO A 343 -17.88 -16.19 12.99
N GLU A 344 -19.08 -16.58 13.42
CA GLU A 344 -19.45 -17.95 13.77
C GLU A 344 -19.34 -18.88 12.55
N TYR A 345 -19.69 -18.36 11.37
CA TYR A 345 -19.56 -19.07 10.10
C TYR A 345 -18.10 -19.37 9.75
N ILE A 346 -17.22 -18.39 9.92
CA ILE A 346 -15.77 -18.54 9.67
C ILE A 346 -15.13 -19.49 10.68
N ASP A 347 -15.51 -19.43 11.96
CA ASP A 347 -15.00 -20.36 12.97
C ASP A 347 -15.50 -21.80 12.70
N ARG A 348 -16.77 -21.98 12.31
CA ARG A 348 -17.31 -23.28 11.87
C ARG A 348 -16.56 -23.81 10.63
N ALA A 349 -16.39 -22.99 9.60
CA ALA A 349 -15.69 -23.38 8.39
C ALA A 349 -14.23 -23.79 8.67
N ASN A 350 -13.51 -23.04 9.52
CA ASN A 350 -12.15 -23.37 9.89
C ASN A 350 -12.06 -24.63 10.77
N SER A 351 -12.90 -24.71 11.81
CA SER A 351 -12.90 -25.81 12.77
C SER A 351 -13.38 -27.13 12.19
N VAL A 352 -14.21 -27.13 11.14
CA VAL A 352 -14.66 -28.33 10.42
C VAL A 352 -13.76 -28.66 9.24
N LEU A 353 -13.56 -27.73 8.30
CA LEU A 353 -13.00 -27.99 6.97
C LEU A 353 -11.55 -27.52 6.81
N TRP A 354 -11.25 -26.24 7.04
CA TRP A 354 -9.99 -25.65 6.56
C TRP A 354 -8.77 -25.93 7.46
N LYS A 355 -8.97 -26.06 8.78
CA LYS A 355 -7.92 -26.35 9.78
C LYS A 355 -6.71 -25.40 9.74
N ILE A 356 -6.91 -24.13 9.38
CA ILE A 356 -5.86 -23.11 9.28
C ILE A 356 -5.40 -22.73 10.71
N PRO A 357 -4.07 -22.72 10.99
CA PRO A 357 -3.53 -22.43 12.32
C PRO A 357 -3.86 -21.06 12.92
N GLU A 358 -3.94 -20.01 12.10
CA GLU A 358 -4.29 -18.65 12.50
C GLU A 358 -5.43 -18.14 11.60
N VAL A 359 -6.58 -17.85 12.19
CA VAL A 359 -7.71 -17.21 11.51
C VAL A 359 -8.18 -16.02 12.33
N ILE A 360 -8.11 -14.83 11.73
CA ILE A 360 -8.65 -13.59 12.30
C ILE A 360 -10.08 -13.45 11.80
N LEU A 361 -11.04 -13.66 12.70
CA LEU A 361 -12.48 -13.57 12.43
C LEU A 361 -12.89 -12.14 12.04
N PRO A 362 -13.99 -11.96 11.28
CA PRO A 362 -14.67 -10.68 11.13
C PRO A 362 -15.01 -10.05 12.50
N TYR A 363 -14.79 -8.74 12.63
CA TYR A 363 -15.21 -7.98 13.81
C TYR A 363 -15.61 -6.54 13.44
N SER A 364 -16.54 -5.98 14.22
CA SER A 364 -17.02 -4.61 14.08
C SER A 364 -16.03 -3.61 14.70
N GLY A 365 -15.17 -3.01 13.86
CA GLY A 365 -14.31 -1.88 14.27
C GLY A 365 -15.08 -0.63 14.75
N GLN A 366 -16.39 -0.56 14.46
CA GLN A 366 -17.32 0.30 15.19
C GLN A 366 -17.70 -0.38 16.51
N GLY A 367 -16.92 -0.11 17.55
CA GLY A 367 -17.04 -0.81 18.83
C GLY A 367 -18.42 -0.71 19.45
N ASP A 368 -18.97 -1.87 19.79
CA ASP A 368 -20.10 -2.00 20.71
C ASP A 368 -19.67 -1.52 22.10
N LYS A 369 -19.87 -0.23 22.34
CA LYS A 369 -19.88 0.48 23.64
C LYS A 369 -19.04 -0.17 24.75
N ALA A 370 -17.75 -0.39 24.52
CA ALA A 370 -16.80 -0.41 25.62
C ALA A 370 -16.84 1.00 26.24
N PRO A 371 -17.35 1.19 27.47
CA PRO A 371 -17.28 2.51 28.09
C PRO A 371 -15.80 2.82 28.28
N ILE A 372 -15.38 4.00 27.83
CA ILE A 372 -14.08 4.53 28.24
C ILE A 372 -14.23 4.83 29.72
N GLU A 373 -13.64 4.00 30.58
CA GLU A 373 -13.52 4.30 32.01
C GLU A 373 -12.58 5.48 32.18
N VAL A 374 -13.17 6.68 32.15
CA VAL A 374 -12.52 7.92 32.53
C VAL A 374 -12.47 7.93 34.06
N ASP A 375 -11.34 7.51 34.62
CA ASP A 375 -11.08 7.56 36.05
C ASP A 375 -11.28 9.00 36.58
N PRO A 376 -12.28 9.25 37.45
CA PRO A 376 -12.71 10.61 37.80
C PRO A 376 -11.77 11.32 38.78
N GLY A 377 -10.60 10.75 39.09
CA GLY A 377 -9.65 11.27 40.10
C GLY A 377 -8.79 12.49 39.71
N LEU A 378 -9.00 13.12 38.53
CA LEU A 378 -8.15 14.20 38.01
C LEU A 378 -8.93 15.40 37.41
N LEU A 379 -9.82 15.99 38.21
CA LEU A 379 -10.41 17.33 37.99
C LEU A 379 -10.41 18.16 39.29
#